data_AF-A0A7W5NK81-F1
#
_entry.id   AF-A0A7W5NK81-F1
#
_cell.length_a   1.000
_cell.length_b   1.000
_cell.length_c   1.000
_cell.angle_alpha   90.00
_cell.angle_beta   90.00
_cell.angle_gamma   90.00
#
_symmetry.space_group_name_H-M   'P 1'
#
loop_
_entity.id
_entity.type
_entity.pdbx_description
1 polymer ?
#
loop_
_entity_poly.entity_id
_entity_poly.type
_entity_poly.pdbx_seq_one_letter_code
_entity_poly.pdbx_strand_id
1 'polypeptide(L)'
;MKYIAIVCLAFCLCAARVADAQDVNVSAEVKLVDGPNDIALDGVTVRVIKGYVGTLTAHSYETYTSYVMPEKQGGTWLQIPLEDSNGTTTELRTVESADSTVQAVSMYRSNGKLYAVVAAKTGDKFPDLYLKPAPVMFKVYRFNGSLDVARFKLERTISSKSEWMDAGDALNKAYFSK
;
A
#
# COMPACT_ATOMS: atom_id res chain seq x y z
N MET A 1 58.63 14.35 -18.36
CA MET A 1 57.57 13.83 -19.26
C MET A 1 57.00 12.61 -18.54
N LYS A 2 55.72 12.53 -18.14
CA LYS A 2 54.52 12.39 -19.00
C LYS A 2 54.79 11.28 -20.04
N TYR A 3 54.13 10.13 -20.11
CA TYR A 3 52.89 9.62 -19.50
C TYR A 3 53.19 8.19 -18.94
N ILE A 4 52.31 7.32 -18.44
CA ILE A 4 50.83 7.27 -18.34
C ILE A 4 50.44 7.01 -16.87
N ALA A 5 49.35 7.63 -16.40
CA ALA A 5 48.66 7.29 -15.15
C ALA A 5 47.16 7.11 -15.44
N ILE A 6 46.80 6.06 -16.19
CA ILE A 6 45.43 5.79 -16.67
C ILE A 6 45.17 4.27 -16.65
N VAL A 7 45.05 3.68 -15.46
CA VAL A 7 44.56 2.28 -15.29
C VAL A 7 43.53 2.14 -14.16
N CYS A 8 43.36 3.15 -13.29
CA CYS A 8 42.42 3.10 -12.15
C CYS A 8 41.09 3.85 -12.37
N LEU A 9 40.57 3.90 -13.61
CA LEU A 9 39.32 4.59 -13.95
C LEU A 9 38.18 3.64 -14.37
N ALA A 10 38.16 2.41 -13.84
CA ALA A 10 37.27 1.33 -14.27
C ALA A 10 36.30 0.78 -13.20
N PHE A 11 36.28 1.33 -11.97
CA PHE A 11 35.51 0.78 -10.84
C PHE A 11 34.61 1.78 -10.08
N CYS A 12 34.33 2.95 -10.65
CA CYS A 12 33.30 3.87 -10.18
C CYS A 12 32.07 3.93 -11.10
N LEU A 13 31.75 2.83 -11.77
CA LEU A 13 30.36 2.56 -12.13
C LEU A 13 29.60 2.34 -10.83
N CYS A 14 29.10 3.43 -10.25
CA CYS A 14 28.02 3.38 -9.28
C CYS A 14 26.84 2.72 -9.95
N ALA A 15 26.78 1.40 -9.84
CA ALA A 15 25.57 0.63 -10.05
C ALA A 15 24.58 1.08 -8.96
N ALA A 16 23.91 2.20 -9.24
CA ALA A 16 22.58 2.44 -8.75
C ALA A 16 21.73 1.28 -9.29
N ARG A 17 21.79 0.14 -8.57
CA ARG A 17 20.69 -0.79 -8.52
C ARG A 17 19.52 0.04 -8.04
N VAL A 18 18.75 0.55 -9.00
CA VAL A 18 17.30 0.61 -8.87
C VAL A 18 16.97 -0.77 -8.33
N ALA A 19 16.70 -0.85 -7.02
CA ALA A 19 16.29 -2.09 -6.42
C ALA A 19 15.02 -2.46 -7.18
N ASP A 20 15.08 -3.55 -7.95
CA ASP A 20 13.94 -4.04 -8.71
C ASP A 20 12.74 -4.03 -7.77
N ALA A 21 11.61 -3.52 -8.26
CA ALA A 21 10.40 -3.39 -7.47
C ALA A 21 10.13 -4.75 -6.83
N GLN A 22 10.38 -4.84 -5.52
CA GLN A 22 10.59 -6.13 -4.87
C GLN A 22 9.27 -6.91 -4.98
N ASP A 23 9.24 -7.92 -5.85
CA ASP A 23 8.03 -8.69 -6.16
C ASP A 23 7.45 -9.23 -4.85
N VAL A 24 6.34 -8.62 -4.41
CA VAL A 24 5.67 -9.04 -3.19
C VAL A 24 4.84 -10.24 -3.60
N ASN A 25 5.38 -11.44 -3.36
CA ASN A 25 4.70 -12.67 -3.72
C ASN A 25 3.28 -12.69 -3.16
N VAL A 26 2.29 -13.08 -3.97
CA VAL A 26 0.86 -13.18 -3.62
C VAL A 26 0.61 -13.85 -2.26
N SER A 27 1.43 -14.83 -1.87
CA SER A 27 1.31 -15.53 -0.57
C SER A 27 1.57 -14.65 0.66
N ALA A 28 2.17 -13.47 0.50
CA ALA A 28 2.35 -12.48 1.56
C ALA A 28 1.08 -11.66 1.84
N GLU A 29 0.09 -11.68 0.95
CA GLU A 29 -1.14 -10.91 1.08
C GLU A 29 -2.00 -11.41 2.26
N VAL A 30 -2.45 -10.48 3.10
CA VAL A 30 -3.37 -10.77 4.19
C VAL A 30 -4.79 -10.77 3.62
N LYS A 31 -5.38 -11.95 3.46
CA LYS A 31 -6.77 -12.12 3.01
C LYS A 31 -7.73 -11.73 4.12
N LEU A 32 -8.17 -10.46 4.10
CA LEU A 32 -9.12 -9.90 5.04
C LEU A 32 -10.55 -10.33 4.70
N VAL A 33 -11.31 -10.76 5.70
CA VAL A 33 -12.77 -10.95 5.65
C VAL A 33 -13.49 -9.73 6.21
N ASP A 34 -14.79 -9.59 5.94
CA ASP A 34 -15.58 -8.50 6.50
C ASP A 34 -15.67 -8.62 8.04
N GLY A 35 -15.55 -7.49 8.74
CA GLY A 35 -15.42 -7.44 10.20
C GLY A 35 -13.97 -7.50 10.69
N PRO A 36 -13.70 -8.04 11.90
CA PRO A 36 -12.39 -8.00 12.55
C PRO A 36 -11.44 -9.08 12.05
N ASN A 37 -10.21 -8.68 11.71
CA ASN A 37 -9.12 -9.56 11.29
C ASN A 37 -7.91 -9.32 12.20
N ASP A 38 -7.45 -10.35 12.92
CA ASP A 38 -6.29 -10.25 13.80
C ASP A 38 -5.01 -10.69 13.10
N ILE A 39 -4.07 -9.75 12.97
CA ILE A 39 -2.77 -9.95 12.33
C ILE A 39 -1.69 -9.94 13.42
N ALA A 40 -1.22 -11.13 13.80
CA ALA A 40 -0.09 -11.27 14.70
C ALA A 40 1.20 -10.79 14.03
N LEU A 41 1.90 -9.85 14.66
CA LEU A 41 3.22 -9.35 14.31
C LEU A 41 4.20 -9.61 15.47
N ASP A 42 5.45 -9.21 15.30
CA ASP A 42 6.49 -9.44 16.31
C ASP A 42 6.22 -8.54 17.54
N GLY A 43 5.74 -9.14 18.63
CA GLY A 43 5.44 -8.47 19.90
C GLY A 43 4.10 -7.72 19.95
N VAL A 44 3.28 -7.75 18.90
CA VAL A 44 2.02 -6.99 18.85
C VAL A 44 0.99 -7.65 17.93
N THR A 45 -0.31 -7.52 18.24
CA THR A 45 -1.39 -7.89 17.30
C THR A 45 -2.02 -6.64 16.74
N VAL A 46 -2.11 -6.55 15.42
CA VAL A 46 -2.87 -5.50 14.72
C VAL A 46 -4.21 -6.06 14.30
N ARG A 47 -5.30 -5.48 14.79
CA ARG A 47 -6.66 -5.78 14.34
C ARG A 47 -7.03 -4.83 13.21
N VAL A 48 -7.41 -5.39 12.06
CA VAL A 48 -7.96 -4.63 10.93
C VAL A 48 -9.45 -4.91 10.85
N ILE A 49 -10.26 -3.87 10.99
CA ILE A 49 -11.70 -3.92 10.72
C ILE A 49 -11.89 -3.60 9.24
N LYS A 50 -12.34 -4.59 8.47
CA LYS A 50 -12.85 -4.37 7.11
C LYS A 50 -14.36 -4.08 7.21
N GLY A 51 -14.78 -2.96 6.65
CA GLY A 51 -16.17 -2.52 6.61
C GLY A 51 -16.63 -2.22 5.19
N TYR A 52 -17.93 -2.05 5.03
CA TYR A 52 -18.58 -1.65 3.77
C TYR A 52 -19.45 -0.43 4.04
N VAL A 53 -19.32 0.59 3.21
CA VAL A 53 -20.13 1.81 3.27
C VAL A 53 -21.07 1.83 2.06
N GLY A 54 -22.34 1.56 2.32
CA GLY A 54 -23.41 1.82 1.36
C GLY A 54 -23.67 3.32 1.22
N THR A 55 -23.90 3.78 0.00
CA THR A 55 -24.31 5.17 -0.27
C THR A 55 -25.73 5.21 -0.86
N LEU A 56 -26.28 6.40 -1.07
CA LEU A 56 -27.56 6.59 -1.78
C LEU A 56 -27.40 6.56 -3.32
N THR A 57 -26.29 6.02 -3.82
CA THR A 57 -25.99 5.89 -5.25
C THR A 57 -25.76 4.42 -5.62
N ALA A 58 -25.55 4.13 -6.90
CA ALA A 58 -25.13 2.80 -7.36
C ALA A 58 -23.70 2.41 -6.93
N HIS A 59 -22.99 3.27 -6.20
CA HIS A 59 -21.62 3.04 -5.75
C HIS A 59 -21.54 2.85 -4.24
N SER A 60 -20.62 1.98 -3.85
CA SER A 60 -20.24 1.67 -2.48
C SER A 60 -18.72 1.72 -2.37
N TYR A 61 -18.20 1.61 -1.15
CA TYR A 61 -16.77 1.40 -0.97
C TYR A 61 -16.50 0.60 0.29
N GLU A 62 -15.40 -0.15 0.27
CA GLU A 62 -14.86 -0.81 1.44
C GLU A 62 -14.02 0.17 2.26
N THR A 63 -14.06 0.04 3.57
CA THR A 63 -13.18 0.78 4.49
C THR A 63 -12.34 -0.18 5.33
N TYR A 64 -11.16 0.27 5.70
CA TYR A 64 -10.16 -0.50 6.42
C TYR A 64 -9.61 0.35 7.55
N THR A 65 -9.99 0.02 8.78
CA THR A 65 -9.56 0.73 10.00
C THR A 65 -8.71 -0.20 10.84
N SER A 66 -7.48 0.23 11.16
CA SER A 66 -6.49 -0.61 11.86
C SER A 66 -6.27 -0.14 13.29
N TYR A 67 -6.06 -1.10 14.20
CA TYR A 67 -5.81 -0.87 15.62
C TYR A 67 -4.68 -1.78 16.12
N VAL A 68 -3.78 -1.26 16.95
CA VAL A 68 -2.99 -2.09 17.84
C VAL A 68 -3.89 -2.57 18.98
N MET A 69 -3.94 -3.88 19.16
CA MET A 69 -4.65 -4.52 20.26
C MET A 69 -3.85 -4.40 21.57
N PRO A 70 -4.51 -4.16 22.71
CA PRO A 70 -3.87 -4.15 24.01
C PRO A 70 -3.42 -5.56 24.42
N GLU A 71 -2.31 -5.66 25.17
CA GLU A 71 -1.84 -6.92 25.75
C GLU A 71 -2.81 -7.54 26.77
N LYS A 72 -3.70 -6.72 27.35
CA LYS A 72 -4.61 -7.10 28.43
C LYS A 72 -6.06 -6.78 28.05
N GLN A 73 -6.96 -7.67 28.42
CA GLN A 73 -8.40 -7.48 28.26
C GLN A 73 -8.85 -6.18 28.95
N GLY A 74 -9.70 -5.40 28.28
CA GLY A 74 -10.17 -4.09 28.77
C GLY A 74 -9.20 -2.92 28.55
N GLY A 75 -8.01 -3.15 27.97
CA GLY A 75 -7.09 -2.07 27.60
C GLY A 75 -7.56 -1.24 26.41
N THR A 76 -6.96 -0.06 26.26
CA THR A 76 -7.20 0.86 25.13
C THR A 76 -6.65 0.29 23.82
N TRP A 77 -7.44 0.35 22.75
CA TRP A 77 -6.98 0.03 21.40
C TRP A 77 -6.38 1.28 20.76
N LEU A 78 -5.17 1.21 20.22
CA LEU A 78 -4.53 2.36 19.59
C LEU A 78 -4.81 2.33 18.09
N GLN A 79 -5.62 3.26 17.60
CA GLN A 79 -5.86 3.39 16.17
C GLN A 79 -4.54 3.66 15.43
N ILE A 80 -4.35 3.00 14.29
CA ILE A 80 -3.19 3.13 13.41
C ILE A 80 -3.61 3.93 12.17
N PRO A 81 -3.69 5.27 12.25
CA PRO A 81 -3.97 6.06 11.07
C PRO A 81 -2.78 6.04 10.10
N LEU A 82 -3.08 6.39 8.85
CA LEU A 82 -2.13 6.50 7.75
C LEU A 82 -1.65 7.94 7.63
N GLU A 83 -0.33 8.10 7.53
CA GLU A 83 0.39 9.37 7.43
C GLU A 83 0.93 9.52 6.00
N ASP A 84 0.50 10.56 5.30
CA ASP A 84 0.97 10.91 3.96
C ASP A 84 1.30 12.41 3.84
N SER A 85 1.77 12.86 2.67
CA SER A 85 2.16 14.26 2.45
C SER A 85 1.03 15.28 2.61
N ASN A 86 -0.23 14.85 2.60
CA ASN A 86 -1.42 15.68 2.70
C ASN A 86 -2.03 15.68 4.10
N GLY A 87 -1.51 14.86 5.02
CA GLY A 87 -1.92 14.83 6.43
C GLY A 87 -2.04 13.42 6.99
N THR A 88 -3.06 13.21 7.82
CA THR A 88 -3.33 11.94 8.50
C THR A 88 -4.78 11.52 8.25
N THR A 89 -5.00 10.30 7.75
CA THR A 89 -6.33 9.70 7.61
C THR A 89 -6.49 8.53 8.58
N THR A 90 -7.66 8.42 9.20
CA THR A 90 -8.00 7.35 10.15
C THR A 90 -8.45 6.06 9.49
N GLU A 91 -8.83 6.12 8.22
CA GLU A 91 -9.26 4.98 7.41
C GLU A 91 -8.54 4.95 6.05
N LEU A 92 -8.37 3.74 5.55
CA LEU A 92 -8.12 3.42 4.15
C LEU A 92 -9.46 3.05 3.50
N ARG A 93 -9.66 3.37 2.22
CA ARG A 93 -10.90 3.03 1.50
C ARG A 93 -10.69 2.71 0.03
N THR A 94 -11.56 1.90 -0.57
CA THR A 94 -11.66 1.80 -2.02
C THR A 94 -12.36 3.05 -2.60
N VAL A 95 -12.25 3.25 -3.91
CA VAL A 95 -13.02 4.27 -4.65
C VAL A 95 -13.46 3.63 -5.96
N GLU A 96 -14.77 3.57 -6.17
CA GLU A 96 -15.42 2.97 -7.32
C GLU A 96 -16.35 3.99 -8.00
N SER A 97 -16.42 3.94 -9.33
CA SER A 97 -17.35 4.75 -10.12
C SER A 97 -17.46 4.20 -11.55
N ALA A 98 -18.66 4.22 -12.12
CA ALA A 98 -18.95 3.74 -13.48
C ALA A 98 -18.34 2.35 -13.77
N ASP A 99 -18.54 1.40 -12.86
CA ASP A 99 -18.01 0.03 -12.87
C ASP A 99 -16.48 -0.09 -12.93
N SER A 100 -15.75 1.00 -12.66
CA SER A 100 -14.29 1.05 -12.57
C SER A 100 -13.81 1.30 -11.13
N THR A 101 -12.81 0.53 -10.69
CA THR A 101 -12.10 0.76 -9.43
C THR A 101 -10.98 1.80 -9.63
N VAL A 102 -11.19 3.04 -9.19
CA VAL A 102 -10.18 4.10 -9.23
C VAL A 102 -9.12 3.95 -8.15
N GLN A 103 -9.51 3.49 -6.96
CA GLN A 103 -8.60 3.20 -5.86
C GLN A 103 -8.92 1.85 -5.23
N ALA A 104 -7.90 1.00 -5.11
CA ALA A 104 -7.94 -0.27 -4.40
C ALA A 104 -6.98 -0.28 -3.22
N VAL A 105 -7.31 -1.08 -2.21
CA VAL A 105 -6.51 -1.26 -0.99
C VAL A 105 -6.28 -2.76 -0.80
N SER A 106 -5.06 -3.15 -0.46
CA SER A 106 -4.77 -4.47 0.11
C SER A 106 -3.70 -4.34 1.19
N MET A 107 -3.57 -5.37 2.03
CA MET A 107 -2.56 -5.44 3.08
C MET A 107 -1.74 -6.71 2.92
N TYR A 108 -0.45 -6.64 3.25
CA TYR A 108 0.44 -7.80 3.19
C TYR A 108 1.37 -7.84 4.41
N ARG A 109 1.79 -9.05 4.80
CA ARG A 109 2.77 -9.26 5.86
C ARG A 109 4.08 -9.74 5.25
N SER A 110 5.18 -9.09 5.57
CA SER A 110 6.53 -9.51 5.15
C SER A 110 7.53 -9.22 6.26
N ASN A 111 8.42 -10.18 6.54
CA ASN A 111 9.50 -10.06 7.53
C ASN A 111 9.01 -9.51 8.89
N GLY A 112 7.96 -10.12 9.45
CA GLY A 112 7.37 -9.74 10.74
C GLY A 112 6.49 -8.46 10.72
N LYS A 113 6.48 -7.70 9.62
CA LYS A 113 5.86 -6.36 9.53
C LYS A 113 4.59 -6.37 8.68
N LEU A 114 3.64 -5.51 9.04
CA LEU A 114 2.43 -5.23 8.28
C LEU A 114 2.61 -4.04 7.35
N TYR A 115 2.10 -4.19 6.13
CA TYR A 115 2.09 -3.19 5.09
C TYR A 115 0.67 -3.01 4.56
N ALA A 116 0.34 -1.77 4.18
CA ALA A 116 -0.86 -1.43 3.44
C ALA A 116 -0.45 -0.83 2.09
N VAL A 117 -1.10 -1.26 1.02
CA VAL A 117 -0.84 -0.81 -0.35
C VAL A 117 -2.09 -0.12 -0.87
N VAL A 118 -1.93 1.13 -1.29
CA VAL A 118 -2.97 1.89 -1.97
C VAL A 118 -2.60 1.97 -3.45
N ALA A 119 -3.36 1.28 -4.29
CA ALA A 119 -3.28 1.41 -5.74
C ALA A 119 -4.30 2.46 -6.18
N ALA A 120 -3.88 3.51 -6.88
CA ALA A 120 -4.78 4.54 -7.41
C ALA A 120 -4.45 4.88 -8.87
N LYS A 121 -5.45 5.03 -9.73
CA LYS A 121 -5.28 5.52 -11.12
C LYS A 121 -4.75 6.96 -11.09
N THR A 122 -3.90 7.31 -12.06
CA THR A 122 -3.21 8.62 -12.15
C THR A 122 -3.15 9.13 -13.58
N GLY A 123 -2.90 10.44 -13.76
CA GLY A 123 -2.76 11.10 -15.06
C GLY A 123 -4.05 11.72 -15.59
N ASP A 124 -5.16 11.00 -15.51
CA ASP A 124 -6.46 11.47 -16.02
C ASP A 124 -7.27 12.31 -15.03
N LYS A 125 -8.16 13.12 -15.58
CA LYS A 125 -9.19 13.88 -14.85
C LYS A 125 -10.55 13.19 -14.99
N PHE A 126 -11.50 13.51 -14.13
CA PHE A 126 -12.89 13.09 -14.32
C PHE A 126 -13.48 13.74 -15.60
N PRO A 127 -14.27 13.02 -16.42
CA PRO A 127 -14.71 11.63 -16.23
C PRO A 127 -13.74 10.56 -16.75
N ASP A 128 -12.72 10.93 -17.53
CA ASP A 128 -11.79 9.98 -18.18
C ASP A 128 -11.13 8.99 -17.21
N LEU A 129 -10.80 9.42 -15.99
CA LEU A 129 -10.25 8.56 -14.92
C LEU A 129 -11.14 7.34 -14.59
N TYR A 130 -12.44 7.41 -14.87
CA TYR A 130 -13.39 6.29 -14.71
C TYR A 130 -13.56 5.45 -15.99
N LEU A 131 -13.34 6.04 -17.16
CA LEU A 131 -13.78 5.49 -18.45
C LEU A 131 -12.65 4.94 -19.32
N LYS A 132 -11.40 5.22 -18.97
CA LYS A 132 -10.21 4.85 -19.75
C LYS A 132 -9.20 4.07 -18.89
N PRO A 133 -8.38 3.18 -19.49
CA PRO A 133 -7.18 2.68 -18.85
C PRO A 133 -6.23 3.84 -18.51
N ALA A 134 -5.61 3.79 -17.34
CA ALA A 134 -4.66 4.81 -16.88
C ALA A 134 -3.49 4.17 -16.10
N PRO A 135 -2.31 4.81 -16.01
CA PRO A 135 -1.23 4.36 -15.14
C PRO A 135 -1.68 4.36 -13.67
N VAL A 136 -1.32 3.31 -12.93
CA VAL A 136 -1.66 3.12 -11.51
C VAL A 136 -0.45 3.38 -10.64
N MET A 137 -0.65 4.18 -9.59
CA MET A 137 0.35 4.49 -8.57
C MET A 137 0.10 3.63 -7.33
N PHE A 138 1.08 2.83 -6.95
CA PHE A 138 1.11 2.04 -5.73
C PHE A 138 1.86 2.81 -4.64
N LYS A 139 1.14 3.37 -3.67
CA LYS A 139 1.74 3.89 -2.43
C LYS A 139 1.78 2.76 -1.40
N VAL A 140 2.97 2.42 -0.92
CA VAL A 140 3.20 1.36 0.06
C VAL A 140 3.52 1.97 1.42
N TYR A 141 2.67 1.70 2.39
CA TYR A 141 2.79 2.18 3.76
C TYR A 141 3.16 1.03 4.68
N ARG A 142 4.09 1.26 5.60
CA ARG A 142 4.52 0.28 6.61
C ARG A 142 4.03 0.70 7.98
N PHE A 143 3.48 -0.24 8.75
CA PHE A 143 3.23 0.00 10.17
C PHE A 143 4.57 0.24 10.89
N ASN A 144 4.67 1.33 11.65
CA ASN A 144 5.91 1.74 12.30
C ASN A 144 6.29 0.89 13.54
N GLY A 145 5.39 0.06 14.07
CA GLY A 145 5.64 -0.76 15.25
C GLY A 145 5.62 0.01 16.58
N SER A 146 5.27 1.30 16.58
CA SER A 146 5.23 2.12 17.80
C SER A 146 3.93 1.91 18.57
N LEU A 147 4.05 1.74 19.90
CA LEU A 147 2.92 1.72 20.83
C LEU A 147 2.59 3.11 21.41
N ASP A 148 3.46 4.10 21.22
CA ASP A 148 3.20 5.48 21.64
C ASP A 148 2.49 6.28 20.53
N VAL A 149 2.95 6.13 19.29
CA VAL A 149 2.44 6.83 18.11
C VAL A 149 2.33 5.85 16.94
N ALA A 150 1.38 4.91 17.05
CA ALA A 150 1.10 3.91 16.03
C ALA A 150 0.72 4.56 14.70
N ARG A 151 1.46 4.30 13.62
CA ARG A 151 1.22 4.90 12.29
C ARG A 151 1.55 3.94 11.15
N PHE A 152 0.75 4.01 10.08
CA PHE A 152 1.19 3.58 8.74
C PHE A 152 1.93 4.74 8.08
N LYS A 153 3.24 4.60 7.89
CA LYS A 153 4.08 5.62 7.24
C LYS A 153 4.44 5.19 5.82
N LEU A 154 4.39 6.12 4.88
CA LEU A 154 4.80 5.87 3.49
C LEU A 154 6.26 5.40 3.45
N GLU A 155 6.49 4.21 2.88
CA GLU A 155 7.82 3.63 2.72
C GLU A 155 8.33 3.79 1.28
N ARG A 156 7.46 3.58 0.29
CA ARG A 156 7.79 3.74 -1.13
C ARG A 156 6.55 4.01 -1.99
N THR A 157 6.79 4.58 -3.16
CA THR A 157 5.80 4.85 -4.20
C THR A 157 6.30 4.26 -5.51
N ILE A 158 5.46 3.50 -6.22
CA ILE A 158 5.82 2.76 -7.44
C ILE A 158 4.72 3.00 -8.49
N SER A 159 5.09 3.31 -9.73
CA SER A 159 4.14 3.37 -10.86
C SER A 159 4.05 2.02 -11.58
N SER A 160 2.86 1.65 -12.05
CA SER A 160 2.68 0.52 -12.96
C SER A 160 3.40 0.75 -14.30
N LYS A 161 3.95 -0.32 -14.88
CA LYS A 161 4.55 -0.30 -16.24
C LYS A 161 3.51 -0.32 -17.37
N SER A 162 2.26 -0.60 -17.03
CA SER A 162 1.12 -0.71 -17.94
C SER A 162 -0.04 0.14 -17.44
N GLU A 163 -0.95 0.49 -18.34
CA GLU A 163 -2.23 1.15 -18.02
C GLU A 163 -3.29 0.12 -17.65
N TRP A 164 -4.19 0.50 -16.74
CA TRP A 164 -5.22 -0.39 -16.20
C TRP A 164 -6.57 0.30 -16.18
N MET A 165 -7.63 -0.42 -16.54
CA MET A 165 -8.99 0.04 -16.30
C MET A 165 -9.25 0.12 -14.79
N ASP A 166 -8.78 -0.87 -14.03
CA ASP A 166 -9.07 -1.04 -12.62
C ASP A 166 -7.81 -1.11 -11.76
N ALA A 167 -7.74 -0.27 -10.73
CA ALA A 167 -6.64 -0.26 -9.77
C ALA A 167 -6.54 -1.57 -8.97
N GLY A 168 -7.66 -2.27 -8.74
CA GLY A 168 -7.68 -3.59 -8.09
C GLY A 168 -7.03 -4.68 -8.95
N ASP A 169 -7.24 -4.62 -10.27
CA ASP A 169 -6.57 -5.52 -11.20
C ASP A 169 -5.07 -5.24 -11.26
N ALA A 170 -4.67 -3.97 -11.29
CA ALA A 170 -3.27 -3.56 -11.23
C ALA A 170 -2.58 -4.06 -9.95
N LEU A 171 -3.28 -3.97 -8.81
CA LEU A 171 -2.80 -4.47 -7.51
C LEU A 171 -2.57 -6.00 -7.56
N ASN A 172 -3.55 -6.76 -8.06
CA ASN A 172 -3.50 -8.22 -8.12
C ASN A 172 -2.56 -8.79 -9.20
N LYS A 173 -2.30 -8.05 -10.28
CA LYS A 173 -1.59 -8.55 -11.48
C LYS A 173 -0.22 -7.91 -11.71
N ALA A 174 0.04 -6.71 -11.16
CA ALA A 174 1.28 -5.97 -11.36
C ALA A 174 2.00 -5.55 -10.07
N TYR A 175 1.34 -5.59 -8.90
CA TYR A 175 2.00 -5.40 -7.61
C TYR A 175 2.28 -6.73 -6.91
N PHE A 176 1.25 -7.58 -6.76
CA PHE A 176 1.40 -8.94 -6.26
C PHE A 176 1.72 -9.91 -7.41
N SER A 177 2.94 -9.82 -7.95
CA SER A 177 3.49 -10.80 -8.89
C SER A 177 3.69 -12.17 -8.23
N LYS A 178 3.82 -13.24 -9.02
CA LYS A 178 4.18 -14.58 -8.54
C LYS A 178 5.67 -14.74 -8.34
#